data_AF-A0A4Q7DLU6-F1
#
_entry.id   AF-A0A4Q7DLU6-F1
#
_cell.length_a   1.000
_cell.length_b   1.000
_cell.length_c   1.000
_cell.angle_alpha   90.00
_cell.angle_beta   90.00
_cell.angle_gamma   90.00
#
_symmetry.space_group_name_H-M   'P 1'
#
loop_
_entity.id
_entity.type
_entity.pdbx_description
1 polymer ?
#
loop_
_entity_poly.entity_id
_entity_poly.type
_entity_poly.pdbx_seq_one_letter_code
_entity_poly.pdbx_strand_id
1 'polypeptide(L)'
;MYINGGKFPNDRNQTYPWKVLKSQVKRLVFQSETWAAPDSRHMFEDMDQLETIEGLNYLRIDDVNNLEYWFSGMTNLKYVDISHFYTDHNSNLSTGNMFKGCVNLNTITLGKNFTFKYNPYLPLISKASGKYSGAWQQVETYGNPLNPQGPFMFNTSDKMYQQYDRAHMSGTYVWQPADITKK
;
A
#
# COMPACT_ATOMS: atom_id res chain seq x y z
N MET A 1 -16.41 -8.45 0.20
CA MET A 1 -17.17 -7.23 -0.13
C MET A 1 -16.89 -6.87 -1.58
N TYR A 2 -17.92 -6.49 -2.32
CA TYR A 2 -17.81 -6.04 -3.71
C TYR A 2 -18.11 -4.54 -3.78
N ILE A 3 -17.32 -3.80 -4.56
CA ILE A 3 -17.54 -2.39 -4.90
C ILE A 3 -17.87 -2.34 -6.39
N ASN A 4 -19.10 -1.92 -6.70
CA ASN A 4 -19.70 -2.02 -8.03
C ASN A 4 -19.47 -0.76 -8.90
N GLY A 5 -18.50 0.08 -8.53
CA GLY A 5 -18.17 1.30 -9.25
C GLY A 5 -18.88 2.56 -8.75
N GLY A 6 -18.70 3.62 -9.52
CA GLY A 6 -19.32 4.92 -9.28
C GLY A 6 -18.44 5.88 -8.47
N LYS A 7 -18.97 7.08 -8.19
CA LYS A 7 -18.23 8.12 -7.46
C LYS A 7 -18.66 8.13 -6.00
N PHE A 8 -17.70 7.97 -5.09
CA PHE A 8 -17.96 8.14 -3.66
C PHE A 8 -18.32 9.59 -3.36
N PRO A 9 -19.34 9.83 -2.53
CA PRO A 9 -19.70 11.19 -2.13
C PRO A 9 -18.59 11.80 -1.28
N ASN A 10 -18.41 13.11 -1.39
CA ASN A 10 -17.53 13.86 -0.49
C ASN A 10 -18.20 13.99 0.89
N ASP A 11 -18.14 12.92 1.67
CA ASP A 11 -18.67 12.86 3.01
C ASP A 11 -17.61 13.24 4.04
N ARG A 12 -17.74 14.46 4.56
CA ARG A 12 -16.86 14.98 5.61
C ARG A 12 -16.93 14.18 6.91
N ASN A 13 -17.99 13.40 7.12
CA ASN A 13 -18.15 12.53 8.28
C ASN A 13 -17.55 11.13 8.08
N GLN A 14 -17.01 10.85 6.88
CA GLN A 14 -16.28 9.61 6.57
C GLN A 14 -17.11 8.35 6.89
N THR A 15 -18.39 8.36 6.52
CA THR A 15 -19.36 7.28 6.76
C THR A 15 -19.35 6.27 5.62
N TYR A 16 -18.21 5.61 5.41
CA TYR A 16 -18.12 4.54 4.43
C TYR A 16 -19.02 3.36 4.86
N PRO A 17 -19.81 2.75 3.94
CA PRO A 17 -20.78 1.71 4.28
C PRO A 17 -20.18 0.50 5.01
N TRP A 18 -18.91 0.21 4.76
CA TRP A 18 -18.20 -0.93 5.35
C TRP A 18 -17.55 -0.64 6.69
N LYS A 19 -17.71 0.57 7.25
CA LYS A 19 -17.17 0.91 8.58
C LYS A 19 -17.69 -0.05 9.67
N VAL A 20 -18.93 -0.50 9.56
CA VAL A 20 -19.55 -1.47 10.49
C VAL A 20 -19.15 -2.92 10.20
N LEU A 21 -18.51 -3.18 9.05
CA LEU A 21 -18.11 -4.51 8.58
C LEU A 21 -16.58 -4.72 8.63
N LYS A 22 -15.81 -3.74 9.14
CA LYS A 22 -14.35 -3.74 9.10
C LYS A 22 -13.72 -5.04 9.63
N SER A 23 -14.28 -5.60 10.71
CA SER A 23 -13.83 -6.85 11.33
C SER A 23 -14.40 -8.14 10.71
N GLN A 24 -15.11 -8.05 9.58
CA GLN A 24 -15.75 -9.20 8.91
C GLN A 24 -15.27 -9.38 7.47
N VAL A 25 -14.78 -8.32 6.83
CA VAL A 25 -14.40 -8.35 5.42
C VAL A 25 -12.97 -8.86 5.26
N LYS A 26 -12.83 -10.09 4.75
CA LYS A 26 -11.53 -10.69 4.39
C LYS A 26 -11.04 -10.38 2.98
N ARG A 27 -11.97 -10.02 2.10
CA ARG A 27 -11.70 -9.83 0.67
C ARG A 27 -12.49 -8.64 0.15
N LEU A 28 -11.80 -7.72 -0.51
CA LEU A 28 -12.38 -6.55 -1.16
C LEU A 28 -12.19 -6.68 -2.67
N VAL A 29 -13.25 -6.48 -3.45
CA VAL A 29 -13.21 -6.65 -4.90
C VAL A 29 -13.84 -5.41 -5.55
N PHE A 30 -13.05 -4.65 -6.31
CA PHE A 30 -13.57 -3.63 -7.21
C PHE A 30 -13.97 -4.29 -8.53
N GLN A 31 -15.22 -4.12 -8.94
CA GLN A 31 -15.75 -4.75 -10.16
C GLN A 31 -15.71 -3.83 -11.38
N SER A 32 -15.59 -2.53 -11.16
CA SER A 32 -15.61 -1.49 -12.19
C SER A 32 -15.01 -0.19 -11.65
N GLU A 33 -14.80 0.77 -12.54
CA GLU A 33 -14.21 2.06 -12.19
C GLU A 33 -14.97 2.73 -11.03
N THR A 34 -14.21 3.11 -10.01
CA THR A 34 -14.70 3.74 -8.80
C THR A 34 -13.90 5.01 -8.54
N TRP A 35 -14.54 6.15 -8.34
CA TRP A 35 -13.88 7.42 -8.08
C TRP A 35 -13.93 7.75 -6.60
N ALA A 36 -12.77 7.87 -5.97
CA ALA A 36 -12.65 8.37 -4.61
C ALA A 36 -13.04 9.86 -4.54
N ALA A 37 -13.56 10.29 -3.39
CA ALA A 37 -13.92 11.68 -3.15
C ALA A 37 -12.67 12.54 -2.85
N PRO A 38 -12.74 13.88 -2.99
CA PRO A 38 -11.59 14.75 -2.73
C PRO A 38 -10.95 14.55 -1.35
N ASP A 39 -11.75 14.56 -0.28
CA ASP A 39 -11.32 14.10 1.05
C ASP A 39 -11.81 12.66 1.23
N SER A 40 -10.91 11.70 1.08
CA SER A 40 -11.21 10.28 1.21
C SER A 40 -10.47 9.63 2.37
N ARG A 41 -10.04 10.38 3.39
CA ARG A 41 -9.31 9.79 4.51
C ARG A 41 -10.06 8.64 5.16
N HIS A 42 -9.30 7.72 5.74
CA HIS A 42 -9.82 6.58 6.50
C HIS A 42 -10.69 5.61 5.68
N MET A 43 -10.67 5.70 4.34
CA MET A 43 -11.56 4.93 3.46
C MET A 43 -11.58 3.44 3.79
N PHE A 44 -10.43 2.80 3.97
CA PHE A 44 -10.36 1.38 4.34
C PHE A 44 -9.64 1.14 5.68
N GLU A 45 -9.56 2.16 6.53
CA GLU A 45 -8.89 2.08 7.83
C GLU A 45 -9.48 0.96 8.71
N ASP A 46 -8.66 0.28 9.50
CA ASP A 46 -9.01 -0.74 10.49
C ASP A 46 -9.78 -1.94 9.93
N MET A 47 -9.71 -2.19 8.61
CA MET A 47 -10.17 -3.47 8.03
C MET A 47 -9.17 -4.59 8.36
N ASP A 48 -9.03 -4.90 9.65
CA ASP A 48 -7.99 -5.77 10.23
C ASP A 48 -8.05 -7.22 9.75
N GLN A 49 -9.24 -7.70 9.34
CA GLN A 49 -9.45 -9.01 8.74
C GLN A 49 -9.14 -9.05 7.23
N LEU A 50 -8.93 -7.91 6.56
CA LEU A 50 -8.75 -7.85 5.12
C LEU A 50 -7.42 -8.48 4.70
N GLU A 51 -7.49 -9.52 3.88
CA GLU A 51 -6.33 -10.28 3.39
C GLU A 51 -5.99 -9.91 1.94
N THR A 52 -7.01 -9.65 1.11
CA THR A 52 -6.83 -9.39 -0.33
C THR A 52 -7.70 -8.24 -0.84
N ILE A 53 -7.12 -7.47 -1.77
CA ILE A 53 -7.80 -6.44 -2.54
C ILE A 53 -7.64 -6.79 -4.02
N GLU A 54 -8.76 -7.04 -4.70
CA GLU A 54 -8.82 -7.38 -6.11
C GLU A 54 -9.37 -6.20 -6.91
N GLY A 55 -8.81 -5.95 -8.10
CA GLY A 55 -9.28 -4.89 -8.98
C GLY A 55 -8.93 -3.48 -8.49
N LEU A 56 -7.94 -3.31 -7.60
CA LEU A 56 -7.58 -1.99 -7.05
C LEU A 56 -7.25 -0.98 -8.16
N ASN A 57 -6.77 -1.44 -9.33
CA ASN A 57 -6.56 -0.65 -10.54
C ASN A 57 -7.82 0.02 -11.12
N TYR A 58 -9.02 -0.35 -10.66
CA TYR A 58 -10.27 0.34 -10.98
C TYR A 58 -10.53 1.55 -10.07
N LEU A 59 -9.83 1.68 -8.93
CA LEU A 59 -9.96 2.83 -8.05
C LEU A 59 -9.21 4.03 -8.63
N ARG A 60 -9.95 5.10 -8.88
CA ARG A 60 -9.52 6.37 -9.46
C ARG A 60 -9.33 7.39 -8.33
N ILE A 61 -8.16 8.04 -8.32
CA ILE A 61 -7.76 9.03 -7.29
C ILE A 61 -7.60 10.45 -7.86
N ASP A 62 -8.14 10.69 -9.05
CA ASP A 62 -7.90 11.88 -9.89
C ASP A 62 -8.29 13.20 -9.22
N ASP A 63 -9.31 13.17 -8.35
CA ASP A 63 -9.81 14.35 -7.61
C ASP A 63 -9.31 14.37 -6.15
N VAL A 64 -8.55 13.37 -5.70
CA VAL A 64 -8.23 13.15 -4.28
C VAL A 64 -7.13 14.11 -3.81
N ASN A 65 -7.38 14.81 -2.72
CA ASN A 65 -6.37 15.61 -2.02
C ASN A 65 -5.92 15.00 -0.68
N ASN A 66 -6.54 13.91 -0.24
CA ASN A 66 -6.17 13.27 1.02
C ASN A 66 -6.33 11.73 1.01
N LEU A 67 -5.20 11.03 1.02
CA LEU A 67 -5.06 9.57 1.11
C LEU A 67 -4.65 9.09 2.52
N GLU A 68 -4.73 9.94 3.54
CA GLU A 68 -4.30 9.55 4.88
C GLU A 68 -5.14 8.38 5.42
N TYR A 69 -4.44 7.46 6.09
CA TYR A 69 -5.01 6.29 6.76
C TYR A 69 -5.75 5.29 5.86
N TRP A 70 -5.62 5.36 4.53
CA TRP A 70 -6.38 4.48 3.62
C TRP A 70 -6.23 3.00 3.92
N PHE A 71 -5.01 2.51 4.20
CA PHE A 71 -4.76 1.12 4.55
C PHE A 71 -4.40 0.93 6.02
N SER A 72 -4.48 1.99 6.84
CA SER A 72 -4.10 1.96 8.25
C SER A 72 -4.84 0.86 9.00
N GLY A 73 -4.14 0.14 9.88
CA GLY A 73 -4.74 -0.91 10.71
C GLY A 73 -5.06 -2.22 9.99
N MET A 74 -4.75 -2.36 8.69
CA MET A 74 -4.93 -3.63 7.97
C MET A 74 -3.85 -4.65 8.33
N THR A 75 -3.98 -5.26 9.51
CA THR A 75 -2.97 -6.18 10.05
C THR A 75 -2.83 -7.48 9.26
N ASN A 76 -3.84 -7.92 8.52
CA ASN A 76 -3.79 -9.16 7.72
C ASN A 76 -3.38 -8.96 6.25
N LEU A 77 -3.32 -7.70 5.77
CA LEU A 77 -2.96 -7.40 4.40
C LEU A 77 -1.47 -7.68 4.16
N LYS A 78 -1.17 -8.53 3.18
CA LYS A 78 0.22 -8.91 2.84
C LYS A 78 0.75 -8.24 1.59
N TYR A 79 -0.14 -7.86 0.68
CA TYR A 79 0.16 -7.33 -0.63
C TYR A 79 -0.75 -6.15 -0.97
N VAL A 80 -0.18 -5.12 -1.60
CA VAL A 80 -0.96 -4.05 -2.22
C VAL A 80 -0.30 -3.59 -3.53
N ASP A 81 -1.11 -3.44 -4.57
CA ASP A 81 -0.69 -2.83 -5.84
C ASP A 81 -1.27 -1.43 -5.98
N ILE A 82 -0.43 -0.42 -5.82
CA ILE A 82 -0.80 0.99 -6.02
C ILE A 82 -0.01 1.61 -7.18
N SER A 83 0.49 0.78 -8.10
CA SER A 83 1.30 1.24 -9.24
C SER A 83 0.56 2.17 -10.20
N HIS A 84 -0.76 2.08 -10.23
CA HIS A 84 -1.63 2.89 -11.07
C HIS A 84 -2.02 4.23 -10.42
N PHE A 85 -1.68 4.47 -9.15
CA PHE A 85 -1.97 5.74 -8.49
C PHE A 85 -1.07 6.86 -9.05
N TYR A 86 -1.71 7.94 -9.49
CA TYR A 86 -1.05 9.17 -9.87
C TYR A 86 -1.16 10.19 -8.74
N THR A 87 -0.11 10.33 -7.93
CA THR A 87 -0.15 11.18 -6.72
C THR A 87 0.39 12.59 -6.94
N ASP A 88 0.89 12.90 -8.14
CA ASP A 88 1.49 14.20 -8.46
C ASP A 88 0.52 15.19 -9.13
N HIS A 89 -0.73 14.80 -9.38
CA HIS A 89 -1.76 15.71 -9.91
C HIS A 89 -2.10 16.87 -8.96
N ASN A 90 -1.77 16.75 -7.67
CA ASN A 90 -2.05 17.75 -6.65
C ASN A 90 -0.87 17.84 -5.66
N SER A 91 -0.30 19.04 -5.51
CA SER A 91 0.81 19.29 -4.58
C SER A 91 0.43 19.18 -3.11
N ASN A 92 -0.86 19.37 -2.78
CA ASN A 92 -1.40 19.29 -1.43
C ASN A 92 -1.90 17.88 -1.08
N LEU A 93 -1.73 16.88 -1.96
CA LEU A 93 -2.13 15.51 -1.69
C LEU A 93 -1.34 14.96 -0.49
N SER A 94 -2.03 14.50 0.56
CA SER A 94 -1.38 13.81 1.68
C SER A 94 -1.42 12.29 1.54
N THR A 95 -0.29 11.61 1.75
CA THR A 95 -0.16 10.15 1.87
C THR A 95 0.22 9.72 3.29
N GLY A 96 0.04 10.61 4.27
CA GLY A 96 0.50 10.39 5.65
C GLY A 96 -0.21 9.21 6.31
N ASN A 97 0.52 8.42 7.10
CA ASN A 97 -0.06 7.28 7.85
C ASN A 97 -0.78 6.23 6.98
N MET A 98 -0.61 6.26 5.66
CA MET A 98 -1.34 5.41 4.71
C MET A 98 -1.24 3.91 5.05
N PHE A 99 -0.10 3.46 5.57
CA PHE A 99 0.18 2.07 5.94
C PHE A 99 0.43 1.87 7.44
N LYS A 100 0.03 2.84 8.28
CA LYS A 100 0.23 2.76 9.72
C LYS A 100 -0.40 1.48 10.29
N GLY A 101 0.39 0.65 10.95
CA GLY A 101 -0.12 -0.59 11.55
C GLY A 101 -0.34 -1.76 10.57
N CYS A 102 0.06 -1.64 9.29
CA CYS A 102 0.04 -2.76 8.33
C CYS A 102 1.18 -3.76 8.59
N VAL A 103 1.24 -4.33 9.79
CA VAL A 103 2.42 -5.07 10.30
C VAL A 103 2.82 -6.30 9.48
N ASN A 104 1.92 -6.84 8.66
CA ASN A 104 2.20 -8.00 7.79
C ASN A 104 2.33 -7.64 6.30
N LEU A 105 2.23 -6.35 5.93
CA LEU A 105 2.39 -5.90 4.56
C LEU A 105 3.86 -6.07 4.14
N ASN A 106 4.10 -7.14 3.38
CA ASN A 106 5.44 -7.57 3.01
C ASN A 106 5.71 -7.47 1.51
N THR A 107 4.70 -7.10 0.73
CA THR A 107 4.83 -6.88 -0.71
C THR A 107 4.06 -5.61 -1.10
N ILE A 108 4.70 -4.70 -1.83
CA ILE A 108 4.08 -3.49 -2.36
C ILE A 108 4.53 -3.24 -3.80
N THR A 109 3.60 -2.95 -4.71
CA THR A 109 3.92 -2.55 -6.08
C THR A 109 3.69 -1.05 -6.24
N LEU A 110 4.74 -0.34 -6.66
CA LEU A 110 4.77 1.11 -6.85
C LEU A 110 5.03 1.48 -8.31
N GLY A 111 4.44 2.58 -8.76
CA GLY A 111 4.46 2.99 -10.16
C GLY A 111 5.28 4.25 -10.42
N LYS A 112 5.54 4.51 -11.71
CA LYS A 112 6.28 5.69 -12.20
C LYS A 112 5.58 7.03 -11.93
N ASN A 113 4.30 6.99 -11.60
CA ASN A 113 3.43 8.14 -11.33
C ASN A 113 3.12 8.31 -9.84
N PHE A 114 3.68 7.44 -9.00
CA PHE A 114 3.46 7.42 -7.56
C PHE A 114 4.65 8.06 -6.84
N THR A 115 4.36 8.90 -5.85
CA THR A 115 5.33 9.50 -4.93
C THR A 115 4.71 9.52 -3.53
N PHE A 116 5.45 9.09 -2.52
CA PHE A 116 5.05 9.34 -1.13
C PHE A 116 5.18 10.84 -0.81
N LYS A 117 4.07 11.51 -0.54
CA LYS A 117 4.05 12.95 -0.23
C LYS A 117 4.40 13.24 1.23
N TYR A 118 4.04 12.32 2.12
CA TYR A 118 4.29 12.36 3.57
C TYR A 118 4.67 10.96 4.07
N ASN A 119 5.22 10.87 5.29
CA ASN A 119 5.62 9.58 5.86
C ASN A 119 4.40 8.63 5.88
N PRO A 120 4.43 7.53 5.09
CA PRO A 120 3.32 6.61 4.97
C PRO A 120 3.23 5.64 6.16
N TYR A 121 4.23 5.62 7.05
CA TYR A 121 4.38 4.64 8.14
C TYR A 121 4.36 3.19 7.61
N LEU A 122 5.18 2.93 6.59
CA LEU A 122 5.46 1.57 6.11
C LEU A 122 5.93 0.67 7.27
N PRO A 123 5.56 -0.63 7.27
CA PRO A 123 5.75 -1.48 8.45
C PRO A 123 7.22 -1.71 8.79
N LEU A 124 7.52 -1.83 10.08
CA LEU A 124 8.83 -2.30 10.53
C LEU A 124 9.04 -3.76 10.09
N ILE A 125 10.18 -4.04 9.48
CA ILE A 125 10.56 -5.40 9.09
C ILE A 125 11.36 -6.02 10.23
N SER A 126 10.73 -6.92 10.99
CA SER A 126 11.37 -7.57 12.13
C SER A 126 12.45 -8.57 11.71
N LYS A 127 13.62 -8.48 12.34
CA LYS A 127 14.73 -9.44 12.18
C LYS A 127 14.66 -10.61 13.15
N ALA A 128 13.72 -10.60 14.10
CA ALA A 128 13.70 -11.53 15.24
C ALA A 128 13.59 -13.01 14.83
N SER A 129 12.88 -13.31 13.73
CA SER A 129 12.77 -14.67 13.21
C SER A 129 14.00 -15.14 12.43
N GLY A 130 14.90 -14.22 12.05
CA GLY A 130 15.98 -14.50 11.10
C GLY A 130 15.52 -14.80 9.68
N LYS A 131 14.22 -14.69 9.37
CA LYS A 131 13.67 -14.92 8.02
C LYS A 131 13.92 -13.75 7.07
N TYR A 132 13.95 -12.54 7.62
CA TYR A 132 14.08 -11.30 6.86
C TYR A 132 15.23 -10.46 7.41
N SER A 133 15.89 -9.70 6.54
CA SER A 133 17.06 -8.89 6.90
C SER A 133 16.72 -7.55 7.58
N GLY A 134 15.45 -7.13 7.50
CA GLY A 134 14.99 -5.79 7.85
C GLY A 134 14.83 -4.83 6.66
N ALA A 135 15.22 -5.23 5.46
CA ALA A 135 15.19 -4.39 4.26
C ALA A 135 13.99 -4.68 3.35
N TRP A 136 13.61 -3.71 2.52
CA TRP A 136 12.82 -3.92 1.30
C TRP A 136 13.77 -4.16 0.13
N GLN A 137 13.46 -5.11 -0.75
CA GLN A 137 14.19 -5.33 -2.00
C GLN A 137 13.22 -5.41 -3.18
N GLN A 138 13.57 -4.76 -4.29
CA GLN A 138 12.81 -4.85 -5.52
C GLN A 138 12.85 -6.28 -6.09
N VAL A 139 11.75 -6.73 -6.67
CA VAL A 139 11.66 -7.98 -7.41
C VAL A 139 11.88 -7.68 -8.90
N GLU A 140 12.90 -8.29 -9.50
CA GLU A 140 13.20 -8.17 -10.92
C GLU A 140 12.44 -9.20 -11.78
N THR A 141 12.54 -9.09 -13.11
CA THR A 141 11.81 -9.95 -14.09
C THR A 141 11.97 -11.45 -13.83
N TYR A 142 13.14 -11.90 -13.38
CA TYR A 142 13.43 -13.31 -13.08
C TYR A 142 13.43 -13.62 -11.57
N GLY A 143 13.14 -12.62 -10.75
CA GLY A 143 13.03 -12.75 -9.31
C GLY A 143 11.67 -13.26 -8.85
N ASN A 144 11.58 -13.58 -7.56
CA ASN A 144 10.33 -13.89 -6.87
C ASN A 144 10.42 -13.43 -5.40
N PRO A 145 9.32 -13.45 -4.62
CA PRO A 145 9.34 -12.95 -3.24
C PRO A 145 10.35 -13.63 -2.29
N LEU A 146 10.84 -14.83 -2.61
CA LEU A 146 11.87 -15.55 -1.84
C LEU A 146 13.27 -15.40 -2.43
N ASN A 147 13.39 -14.92 -3.68
CA ASN A 147 14.65 -14.62 -4.34
C ASN A 147 14.44 -13.40 -5.26
N PRO A 148 14.35 -12.17 -4.70
CA PRO A 148 13.86 -11.00 -5.42
C PRO A 148 14.79 -10.50 -6.52
N GLN A 149 16.11 -10.67 -6.38
CA GLN A 149 17.16 -10.34 -7.36
C GLN A 149 17.22 -8.86 -7.84
N GLY A 150 16.28 -8.00 -7.47
CA GLY A 150 16.26 -6.62 -7.97
C GLY A 150 17.36 -5.75 -7.35
N PRO A 151 17.83 -4.73 -8.10
CA PRO A 151 18.98 -3.92 -7.74
C PRO A 151 18.68 -2.89 -6.66
N PHE A 152 17.42 -2.46 -6.51
CA PHE A 152 17.04 -1.48 -5.50
C PHE A 152 16.70 -2.13 -4.17
N MET A 153 17.32 -1.64 -3.10
CA MET A 153 17.13 -2.12 -1.75
C MET A 153 17.11 -0.94 -0.77
N PHE A 154 16.18 -0.99 0.18
CA PHE A 154 16.06 -0.01 1.26
C PHE A 154 16.22 -0.72 2.60
N ASN A 155 17.25 -0.38 3.36
CA ASN A 155 17.57 -1.07 4.62
C ASN A 155 16.51 -0.93 5.73
N THR A 156 15.56 -0.02 5.56
CA THR A 156 14.42 0.24 6.46
C THR A 156 13.25 0.81 5.66
N SER A 157 12.05 0.74 6.23
CA SER A 157 10.84 1.38 5.69
C SER A 157 10.93 2.90 5.59
N ASP A 158 11.61 3.56 6.54
CA ASP A 158 11.86 5.01 6.46
C ASP A 158 12.77 5.36 5.27
N LYS A 159 13.76 4.53 4.96
CA LYS A 159 14.60 4.73 3.77
C LYS A 159 13.84 4.50 2.48
N MET A 160 12.95 3.51 2.43
CA MET A 160 12.08 3.33 1.27
C MET A 160 11.24 4.58 1.01
N TYR A 161 10.61 5.14 2.05
CA TYR A 161 9.88 6.39 1.93
C TYR A 161 10.77 7.56 1.46
N GLN A 162 11.93 7.75 2.09
CA GLN A 162 12.79 8.93 1.86
C GLN A 162 13.55 8.90 0.52
N GLN A 163 13.82 7.72 -0.03
CA GLN A 163 14.75 7.54 -1.14
C GLN A 163 14.11 6.98 -2.41
N TYR A 164 12.84 6.58 -2.36
CA TYR A 164 12.14 6.08 -3.53
C TYR A 164 12.06 7.14 -4.63
N ASP A 165 12.72 6.87 -5.76
CA ASP A 165 12.67 7.67 -6.97
C ASP A 165 11.77 6.98 -8.01
N ARG A 166 10.58 7.53 -8.23
CA ARG A 166 9.58 6.96 -9.15
C ARG A 166 10.09 6.80 -10.58
N ALA A 167 11.06 7.60 -11.03
CA ALA A 167 11.55 7.57 -12.41
C ALA A 167 12.39 6.32 -12.70
N HIS A 168 13.08 5.79 -11.69
CA HIS A 168 14.04 4.69 -11.84
C HIS A 168 13.69 3.47 -10.99
N MET A 169 12.94 3.65 -9.90
CA MET A 169 12.73 2.64 -8.88
C MET A 169 11.30 2.08 -8.87
N SER A 170 10.45 2.39 -9.85
CA SER A 170 9.11 1.77 -9.93
C SER A 170 9.21 0.24 -10.04
N GLY A 171 8.32 -0.48 -9.37
CA GLY A 171 8.29 -1.94 -9.39
C GLY A 171 7.67 -2.54 -8.14
N THR A 172 7.77 -3.86 -8.03
CA THR A 172 7.33 -4.61 -6.85
C THR A 172 8.47 -4.73 -5.86
N TYR A 173 8.20 -4.46 -4.60
CA TYR A 173 9.13 -4.59 -3.48
C TYR A 173 8.62 -5.61 -2.50
N VAL A 174 9.52 -6.44 -1.99
CA VAL A 174 9.24 -7.43 -0.95
C VAL A 174 10.14 -7.20 0.26
N TRP A 175 9.75 -7.68 1.44
CA TRP A 175 10.69 -7.84 2.54
C TRP A 175 11.83 -8.76 2.10
N GLN A 176 13.06 -8.25 2.13
CA GLN A 176 14.24 -8.96 1.70
C GLN A 176 14.43 -10.23 2.55
N PRO A 177 14.40 -11.42 1.93
CA PRO A 177 14.78 -12.66 2.60
C PRO A 177 16.19 -12.53 3.19
N ALA A 178 16.40 -13.03 4.40
CA ALA A 178 17.74 -13.12 4.97
C ALA A 178 18.52 -14.25 4.28
N ASP A 179 19.81 -14.05 4.01
CA ASP A 179 20.70 -15.12 3.54
C ASP A 179 20.80 -16.22 4.62
N ILE A 180 20.13 -17.34 4.39
CA ILE A 180 20.06 -18.47 5.34
C ILE A 180 21.40 -19.24 5.38
N THR A 181 22.33 -18.95 4.46
CA THR A 181 23.62 -19.65 4.29
C THR A 181 24.77 -19.12 5.14
N LYS A 182 24.54 -18.09 5.98
CA LYS A 182 25.56 -17.50 6.88
C LYS A 182 25.26 -17.69 8.37
N LYS A 183 24.72 -18.86 8.74
CA LYS A 183 24.63 -19.29 10.15
C LYS A 183 25.66 -20.35 10.47
#